data_AF-A0A6A3NJ25-F1
#
_entry.id   AF-A0A6A3NJ25-F1
#
_cell.length_a   1.000
_cell.length_b   1.000
_cell.length_c   1.000
_cell.angle_alpha   90.00
_cell.angle_beta   90.00
_cell.angle_gamma   90.00
#
_symmetry.space_group_name_H-M   'P 1'
#
loop_
_entity.id
_entity.type
_entity.pdbx_description
1 polymer ?
#
loop_
_entity_poly.entity_id
_entity_poly.type
_entity_poly.pdbx_seq_one_letter_code
_entity_poly.pdbx_strand_id
1 'polypeptide(L)'
;MVILNPEAGYKPVEGRARNRLYRIAFMLVVSWMPGYLFFNATGPTKYWGKLRSHFNPNSAIYADRERWMIVLSDNFLEVMLFVLLLHTFSLYTMVKLYVVPYLIVNAYLVLITYLQLSFKPFGMLKQQL
;
A
#
# COMPACT_ATOMS: atom_id res chain seq x y z
N MET A 1 -14.97 31.71 12.89
CA MET A 1 -16.34 32.00 12.41
C MET A 1 -16.69 30.94 11.38
N VAL A 2 -17.50 29.95 11.77
CA VAL A 2 -17.95 28.87 10.88
C VAL A 2 -19.05 29.44 10.00
N ILE A 3 -18.82 29.50 8.68
CA ILE A 3 -19.90 29.80 7.73
C ILE A 3 -20.76 28.53 7.65
N LEU A 4 -21.79 28.46 8.48
CA LEU A 4 -22.82 27.44 8.36
C LEU A 4 -23.69 27.82 7.17
N ASN A 5 -23.57 27.07 6.07
CA ASN A 5 -24.55 27.10 4.99
C ASN A 5 -25.85 26.48 5.53
N PRO A 6 -26.96 27.25 5.66
CA PRO A 6 -28.19 26.78 6.28
C PRO A 6 -28.93 25.71 5.46
N GLU A 7 -28.61 25.54 4.17
CA GLU A 7 -29.20 24.54 3.27
C GLU A 7 -28.46 23.18 3.32
N ALA A 8 -27.28 23.13 3.95
CA ALA A 8 -26.52 21.91 4.09
C ALA A 8 -27.04 21.10 5.28
N GLY A 9 -28.19 20.44 5.09
CA GLY A 9 -28.73 19.50 6.06
C GLY A 9 -27.63 18.59 6.62
N TYR A 10 -27.59 18.44 7.94
CA TYR A 10 -26.61 17.60 8.64
C TYR A 10 -26.62 16.18 8.04
N LYS A 11 -25.69 15.89 7.12
CA LYS A 11 -25.51 14.54 6.61
C LYS A 11 -24.74 13.75 7.67
N PRO A 12 -25.34 12.70 8.27
CA PRO A 12 -24.75 12.02 9.40
C PRO A 12 -23.33 11.54 9.07
N VAL A 13 -22.41 11.87 9.97
CA VAL A 13 -20.97 11.64 9.82
C VAL A 13 -20.61 10.14 9.90
N GLU A 14 -21.56 9.30 10.30
CA GLU A 14 -21.40 7.85 10.55
C GLU A 14 -20.77 7.08 9.38
N GLY A 15 -21.06 7.46 8.13
CA GLY A 15 -20.46 6.81 6.95
C GLY A 15 -18.97 7.13 6.74
N ARG A 16 -18.50 8.30 7.22
CA ARG A 16 -17.12 8.76 6.97
C ARG A 16 -16.10 8.05 7.85
N ALA A 17 -16.45 7.72 9.10
CA ALA A 17 -15.54 7.00 9.99
C ALA A 17 -15.34 5.57 9.50
N ARG A 18 -16.46 4.88 9.25
CA ARG A 18 -16.47 3.52 8.71
C ARG A 18 -15.67 3.40 7.40
N ASN A 19 -15.89 4.30 6.44
CA ASN A 19 -15.15 4.29 5.17
C ASN A 19 -13.65 4.52 5.35
N ARG A 20 -13.23 5.33 6.35
CA ARG A 20 -11.81 5.51 6.66
C ARG A 20 -11.19 4.25 7.25
N LEU A 21 -11.91 3.56 8.15
CA LEU A 21 -11.46 2.28 8.70
C LEU A 21 -11.30 1.23 7.59
N TYR A 22 -12.25 1.13 6.65
CA TYR A 22 -12.12 0.24 5.50
C TYR A 22 -10.91 0.59 4.62
N ARG A 23 -10.67 1.89 4.37
CA ARG A 23 -9.50 2.32 3.58
C ARG A 23 -8.19 1.98 4.28
N ILE A 24 -8.11 2.19 5.60
CA ILE A 24 -6.92 1.82 6.39
C ILE A 24 -6.71 0.30 6.34
N ALA A 25 -7.74 -0.49 6.60
CA ALA A 25 -7.67 -1.96 6.53
C ALA A 25 -7.24 -2.45 5.14
N PHE A 26 -7.79 -1.85 4.07
CA PHE A 26 -7.40 -2.17 2.69
C PHE A 26 -5.95 -1.78 2.42
N MET A 27 -5.47 -0.62 2.89
CA MET A 27 -4.08 -0.21 2.77
C MET A 27 -3.14 -1.15 3.52
N LEU A 28 -3.48 -1.54 4.74
CA LEU A 28 -2.69 -2.44 5.59
C LEU A 28 -2.40 -3.78 4.93
N VAL A 29 -3.41 -4.38 4.30
CA VAL A 29 -3.32 -5.78 3.87
C VAL A 29 -3.18 -5.92 2.37
N VAL A 30 -3.85 -5.07 1.58
CA VAL A 30 -4.03 -5.29 0.14
C VAL A 30 -3.31 -4.25 -0.70
N SER A 31 -3.37 -2.98 -0.31
CA SER A 31 -3.08 -1.90 -1.28
C SER A 31 -1.61 -1.75 -1.63
N TRP A 32 -0.72 -1.58 -0.64
CA TRP A 32 0.68 -1.19 -0.91
C TRP A 32 1.64 -2.38 -1.05
N MET A 33 1.32 -3.57 -0.54
CA MET A 33 2.19 -4.75 -0.69
C MET A 33 1.74 -5.62 -1.84
N PRO A 34 0.66 -6.42 -1.75
CA PRO A 34 0.28 -7.28 -2.86
C PRO A 34 -0.26 -6.47 -4.05
N GLY A 35 -1.10 -5.46 -3.81
CA GLY A 35 -1.67 -4.64 -4.87
C GLY A 35 -0.63 -3.83 -5.64
N TYR A 36 0.37 -3.30 -4.96
CA TYR A 36 1.47 -2.58 -5.59
C TYR A 36 2.41 -3.53 -6.33
N LEU A 37 2.88 -4.61 -5.68
CA LEU A 37 3.86 -5.52 -6.29
C LEU A 37 3.30 -6.26 -7.50
N PHE A 38 2.08 -6.79 -7.44
CA PHE A 38 1.53 -7.57 -8.54
C PHE A 38 0.86 -6.72 -9.63
N PHE A 39 0.32 -5.56 -9.28
CA PHE A 39 -0.53 -4.79 -10.22
C PHE A 39 -0.15 -3.32 -10.34
N ASN A 40 0.79 -2.82 -9.53
CA ASN A 40 1.08 -1.41 -9.35
C ASN A 40 -0.21 -0.59 -9.19
N ALA A 41 -1.10 -1.07 -8.30
CA ALA A 41 -2.46 -0.57 -8.16
C ALA A 41 -2.51 0.91 -7.74
N THR A 42 -1.53 1.36 -6.96
CA THR A 42 -1.38 2.76 -6.51
C THR A 42 -0.42 3.57 -7.38
N GLY A 43 0.02 3.02 -8.52
CA GLY A 43 0.98 3.64 -9.41
C GLY A 43 0.42 4.78 -10.26
N PRO A 44 1.30 5.55 -10.94
CA PRO A 44 0.91 6.65 -11.82
C PRO A 44 -0.04 6.22 -12.96
N THR A 45 -0.96 7.11 -13.33
CA THR A 45 -1.99 6.89 -14.38
C THR A 45 -1.40 6.55 -15.75
N LYS A 46 -0.19 7.01 -16.06
CA LYS A 46 0.50 6.75 -17.34
C LYS A 46 0.75 5.26 -17.65
N TYR A 47 0.62 4.40 -16.65
CA TYR A 47 0.78 2.96 -16.79
C TYR A 47 -0.55 2.20 -16.89
N TRP A 48 -1.70 2.88 -16.78
CA TRP A 48 -3.02 2.23 -16.90
C TRP A 48 -3.19 1.59 -18.28
N GLY A 49 -3.80 0.39 -18.31
CA GLY A 49 -3.92 -0.42 -19.52
C GLY A 49 -2.65 -1.17 -19.95
N LYS A 50 -1.53 -1.03 -19.23
CA LYS A 50 -0.26 -1.73 -19.50
C LYS A 50 0.03 -2.80 -18.45
N LEU A 51 0.91 -3.74 -18.82
CA LEU A 51 1.53 -4.67 -17.87
C LEU A 51 2.36 -3.89 -16.85
N ARG A 52 2.11 -4.16 -15.57
CA ARG A 52 2.53 -3.33 -14.44
C ARG A 52 2.98 -4.11 -13.21
N SER A 53 3.11 -5.42 -13.31
CA SER A 53 3.66 -6.21 -12.21
C SER A 53 5.13 -5.87 -12.01
N HIS A 54 5.57 -5.76 -10.75
CA HIS A 54 6.98 -5.60 -10.42
C HIS A 54 7.79 -6.87 -10.67
N PHE A 55 7.13 -8.04 -10.68
CA PHE A 55 7.73 -9.35 -10.98
C PHE A 55 7.73 -9.68 -12.48
N ASN A 56 7.21 -8.79 -13.33
CA ASN A 56 7.23 -9.01 -14.77
C ASN A 56 8.38 -8.20 -15.39
N PRO A 57 9.42 -8.84 -15.93
CA PRO A 57 10.52 -8.12 -16.56
C PRO A 57 10.04 -7.30 -17.76
N ASN A 58 8.92 -7.65 -18.40
CA ASN A 58 8.29 -6.93 -19.51
C ASN A 58 7.31 -5.82 -19.07
N SER A 59 7.26 -5.50 -17.77
CA SER A 59 6.42 -4.42 -17.24
C SER A 59 6.81 -3.06 -17.81
N ALA A 60 5.80 -2.20 -18.02
CA ALA A 60 5.97 -0.83 -18.53
C ALA A 60 6.68 0.11 -17.54
N ILE A 61 6.98 -0.37 -16.33
CA ILE A 61 7.68 0.38 -15.28
C ILE A 61 9.18 0.46 -15.55
N TYR A 62 9.75 -0.55 -16.22
CA TYR A 62 11.19 -0.77 -16.29
C TYR A 62 11.80 -0.47 -17.66
N ALA A 63 13.06 -0.03 -17.65
CA ALA A 63 13.87 0.11 -18.86
C ALA A 63 14.47 -1.24 -19.28
N ASP A 64 14.87 -1.38 -20.55
CA ASP A 64 15.39 -2.64 -21.10
C ASP A 64 16.61 -3.18 -20.35
N ARG A 65 17.48 -2.29 -19.86
CA ARG A 65 18.67 -2.66 -19.08
C ARG A 65 18.35 -3.29 -17.72
N GLU A 66 17.17 -3.03 -17.16
CA GLU A 66 16.76 -3.46 -15.81
C GLU A 66 16.10 -4.86 -15.83
N ARG A 67 15.69 -5.34 -17.00
CA ARG A 67 14.93 -6.60 -17.16
C ARG A 67 15.67 -7.80 -16.56
N TRP A 68 16.98 -7.87 -16.77
CA TRP A 68 17.81 -8.94 -16.22
C TRP A 68 17.91 -8.91 -14.69
N MET A 69 17.90 -7.71 -14.09
CA MET A 69 17.97 -7.57 -12.64
C MET A 69 16.68 -8.04 -11.97
N ILE A 70 15.53 -7.86 -12.62
CA ILE A 70 14.22 -8.31 -12.12
C ILE A 70 14.18 -9.84 -12.10
N VAL A 71 14.56 -10.48 -13.22
CA VAL A 71 14.61 -11.94 -13.28
C VAL A 71 15.53 -12.49 -12.19
N LEU A 72 16.70 -11.87 -12.00
CA LEU A 72 17.63 -12.30 -10.97
C LEU A 72 17.03 -12.13 -9.56
N SER A 73 16.44 -10.98 -9.25
CA SER A 73 15.86 -10.73 -7.93
C SER A 73 14.71 -11.67 -7.60
N ASP A 74 13.86 -11.99 -8.58
CA ASP A 74 12.70 -12.86 -8.40
C ASP A 74 13.16 -14.30 -8.09
N ASN A 75 14.18 -14.80 -8.81
CA ASN A 75 14.80 -16.10 -8.52
C ASN A 75 15.40 -16.15 -7.10
N PHE A 76 16.11 -15.10 -6.67
CA PHE A 76 16.66 -15.04 -5.31
C PHE A 76 15.58 -15.04 -4.24
N LEU A 77 14.46 -14.35 -4.49
CA LEU A 77 13.32 -14.31 -3.58
C LEU A 77 12.68 -15.70 -3.45
N GLU A 78 12.46 -16.42 -4.56
CA GLU A 78 11.94 -17.80 -4.54
C GLU A 78 12.86 -18.75 -3.78
N VAL A 79 14.17 -18.70 -4.05
CA VAL A 79 15.16 -19.53 -3.35
C VAL A 79 15.17 -19.24 -1.85
N MET A 80 15.12 -17.97 -1.45
CA MET A 80 15.13 -17.60 -0.03
C MET A 80 13.85 -18.09 0.69
N LEU A 81 12.69 -17.96 0.05
CA LEU A 81 11.43 -18.48 0.59
C LEU A 81 11.47 -20.01 0.73
N PHE A 82 12.05 -20.70 -0.24
CA PHE A 82 12.22 -22.16 -0.20
C PHE A 82 13.15 -22.58 0.94
N VAL A 83 14.31 -21.93 1.10
CA VAL A 83 15.25 -22.21 2.21
C VAL A 83 14.59 -21.97 3.57
N LEU A 84 13.85 -20.87 3.73
CA LEU A 84 13.12 -20.55 4.95
C LEU A 84 12.09 -21.64 5.28
N LEU A 85 11.36 -22.14 4.28
CA LEU A 85 10.39 -23.22 4.46
C LEU A 85 11.07 -24.53 4.90
N LEU A 86 12.25 -24.84 4.37
CA LEU A 86 13.00 -26.03 4.76
C LEU A 86 13.62 -25.94 6.17
N HIS A 87 14.01 -24.75 6.63
CA HIS A 87 14.66 -24.55 7.94
C HIS A 87 13.69 -24.24 9.08
N THR A 88 12.50 -23.71 8.78
CA THR A 88 11.44 -23.51 9.78
C THR A 88 10.41 -24.63 9.66
N PHE A 89 10.60 -25.71 10.42
CA PHE A 89 9.71 -26.88 10.45
C PHE A 89 8.25 -26.60 10.89
N SER A 90 7.85 -25.35 11.06
CA SER A 90 6.49 -25.01 11.43
C SER A 90 6.05 -23.67 10.84
N LEU A 91 4.94 -23.70 10.09
CA LEU A 91 4.20 -22.50 9.70
C LEU A 91 3.89 -21.60 10.91
N TYR A 92 3.71 -22.19 12.10
CA TYR A 92 3.50 -21.44 13.33
C TYR A 92 4.71 -20.56 13.68
N THR A 93 5.93 -21.10 13.54
CA THR A 93 7.18 -20.35 13.79
C THR A 93 7.34 -19.21 12.78
N MET A 94 7.04 -19.46 11.49
CA MET A 94 7.02 -18.43 10.45
C MET A 94 6.04 -17.31 10.78
N VAL A 95 4.80 -17.65 11.13
CA VAL A 95 3.78 -16.66 11.48
C VAL A 95 4.21 -15.85 12.71
N LYS A 96 4.69 -16.52 13.75
CA LYS A 96 5.07 -15.89 15.02
C LYS A 96 6.31 -15.00 14.90
N LEU A 97 7.35 -15.42 14.18
CA LEU A 97 8.63 -14.71 14.12
C LEU A 97 8.72 -13.70 12.97
N TYR A 98 7.95 -13.88 11.90
CA TYR A 98 8.05 -13.01 10.72
C TYR A 98 6.73 -12.27 10.44
N VAL A 99 5.61 -12.99 10.31
CA VAL A 99 4.34 -12.38 9.88
C VAL A 99 3.77 -11.43 10.94
N VAL A 100 3.70 -11.85 12.21
CA VAL A 100 3.14 -11.03 13.29
C VAL A 100 3.98 -9.76 13.53
N PRO A 101 5.31 -9.82 13.70
CA PRO A 101 6.13 -8.62 13.84
C PRO A 101 6.02 -7.69 12.64
N TYR A 102 6.02 -8.25 11.42
CA TYR A 102 5.82 -7.49 10.19
C TYR A 102 4.49 -6.75 10.18
N LEU A 103 3.37 -7.42 10.51
CA LEU A 103 2.04 -6.81 10.53
C LEU A 103 1.94 -5.66 11.54
N ILE A 104 2.58 -5.79 12.70
CA ILE A 104 2.63 -4.74 13.72
C ILE A 104 3.38 -3.51 13.18
N VAL A 105 4.59 -3.69 12.64
CA VAL A 105 5.38 -2.57 12.09
C VAL A 105 4.67 -1.94 10.89
N ASN A 106 4.13 -2.75 9.99
CA ASN A 106 3.32 -2.29 8.86
C ASN A 106 2.08 -1.49 9.33
N ALA A 107 1.44 -1.91 10.43
CA ALA A 107 0.32 -1.18 11.01
C ALA A 107 0.70 0.22 11.47
N TYR A 108 1.83 0.36 12.17
CA TYR A 108 2.35 1.66 12.56
C TYR A 108 2.71 2.52 11.34
N LEU A 109 3.40 1.96 10.34
CA LEU A 109 3.79 2.69 9.14
C LEU A 109 2.58 3.24 8.37
N VAL A 110 1.58 2.40 8.11
CA VAL A 110 0.35 2.81 7.41
C VAL A 110 -0.43 3.82 8.24
N LEU A 111 -0.54 3.64 9.56
CA LEU A 111 -1.27 4.58 10.41
C LEU A 111 -0.60 5.96 10.44
N ILE A 112 0.72 6.01 10.65
CA ILE A 112 1.47 7.27 10.72
C ILE A 112 1.36 8.01 9.38
N THR A 113 1.63 7.32 8.26
CA THR A 113 1.55 7.94 6.92
C THR A 113 0.13 8.37 6.57
N TYR A 114 -0.88 7.57 6.90
CA TYR A 114 -2.29 7.93 6.68
C TYR A 114 -2.69 9.18 7.49
N LEU A 115 -2.29 9.26 8.76
CA LEU A 115 -2.61 10.41 9.62
C LEU A 115 -1.89 11.68 9.17
N GLN A 116 -0.59 11.58 8.84
CA GLN A 116 0.20 12.70 8.33
C GLN A 116 -0.34 13.23 7.00
N LEU A 117 -0.66 12.34 6.06
CA LEU A 117 -1.20 12.74 4.74
C LEU A 117 -2.67 13.18 4.81
N SER A 118 -3.43 12.71 5.79
CA SER A 118 -4.80 13.19 6.04
C SER A 118 -4.81 14.57 6.72
N PHE A 119 -3.75 14.93 7.42
CA PHE A 119 -3.60 16.23 8.04
C PHE A 119 -3.10 17.24 7.01
N LYS A 120 -4.03 17.92 6.32
CA LYS A 120 -3.66 19.14 5.59
C LYS A 120 -3.34 20.24 6.61
N PRO A 121 -2.11 20.79 6.67
CA PRO A 121 -1.84 21.93 7.52
C PRO A 121 -2.69 23.11 7.04
N PHE A 122 -3.28 23.83 7.99
CA PHE A 122 -4.28 24.90 7.82
C PHE A 122 -3.82 26.12 6.97
N GLY A 123 -2.64 26.08 6.35
CA GLY A 123 -2.03 27.20 5.62
C GLY A 123 -2.17 27.20 4.09
N MET A 124 -2.65 26.13 3.44
CA MET A 124 -2.65 26.02 1.95
C MET A 124 -3.98 26.34 1.26
N LEU A 125 -4.98 26.86 1.97
CA LEU A 125 -6.28 27.21 1.37
C LEU A 125 -6.32 28.60 0.69
N LYS A 126 -5.19 29.32 0.60
CA LYS A 126 -5.11 30.64 -0.06
C LYS A 126 -4.63 30.64 -1.51
N GLN A 127 -4.40 29.48 -2.14
CA GLN A 127 -3.89 29.41 -3.52
C GLN A 127 -4.87 28.79 -4.53
N GLN A 128 -6.16 28.69 -4.21
CA GLN A 128 -7.18 28.11 -5.11
C GLN A 128 -8.42 29.00 -5.28
N LEU A 129 -8.25 30.33 -5.13
CA LEU A 129 -9.20 31.35 -5.59
C LEU A 129 -8.44 32.41 -6.38
#